data_AF-A0A7Y4YUN1-F1
#
_entry.id   AF-A0A7Y4YUN1-F1
#
_cell.length_a   1.000
_cell.length_b   1.000
_cell.length_c   1.000
_cell.angle_alpha   90.00
_cell.angle_beta   90.00
_cell.angle_gamma   90.00
#
_symmetry.space_group_name_H-M   'P 1'
#
loop_
_entity.id
_entity.type
_entity.pdbx_description
1 polymer ?
#
loop_
_entity_poly.entity_id
_entity_poly.type
_entity_poly.pdbx_seq_one_letter_code
_entity_poly.pdbx_strand_id
1 'polypeptide(L)'
;MYLIIMVVAFVWFIYTLFGLISHLMKGDKNKGVSDTYPEFKFEVVTKVSDKVETPTKEIMELLEKGIRTSGYFKEEKIPDLLADLKRYISTSDRINIKGALDGSVLLSVEEKKSLGLNAKMKYSKRFIEYFNPSVFETIEPRSAVENLYLNAFHKVSRKNELLKMKRDAGIKQIRVVAGECSNIKKLRKKIYGIDEVPELPLSDCDCNYCLCYFEPIIP
;
A
#
# COMPACT_ATOMS: atom_id res chain seq x y z
N MET A 1 -33.16 -54.27 17.25
CA MET A 1 -33.51 -53.35 18.36
C MET A 1 -32.31 -52.49 18.81
N TYR A 2 -31.17 -53.09 19.17
CA TYR A 2 -29.97 -52.34 19.61
C TYR A 2 -29.42 -51.29 18.64
N LEU A 3 -29.43 -51.58 17.33
CA LEU A 3 -28.93 -50.64 16.31
C LEU A 3 -29.74 -49.33 16.27
N ILE A 4 -31.07 -49.44 16.41
CA ILE A 4 -31.96 -48.27 16.37
C ILE A 4 -31.71 -47.38 17.59
N ILE A 5 -31.49 -47.98 18.76
CA ILE A 5 -31.19 -47.25 20.01
C ILE A 5 -29.86 -46.48 19.88
N MET A 6 -28.82 -47.09 19.28
CA MET A 6 -27.54 -46.41 19.05
C MET A 6 -27.65 -45.22 18.10
N VAL A 7 -28.41 -45.34 17.00
CA VAL A 7 -28.58 -44.26 16.03
C VAL A 7 -29.31 -43.07 16.67
N VAL A 8 -30.36 -43.33 17.46
CA VAL A 8 -31.10 -42.26 18.17
C VAL A 8 -30.21 -41.55 19.20
N ALA A 9 -29.40 -42.30 19.95
CA ALA A 9 -28.47 -41.72 20.93
C ALA A 9 -27.39 -40.85 20.25
N PHE A 10 -26.87 -41.29 19.09
CA PHE A 10 -25.85 -40.54 18.35
C PHE A 10 -26.39 -39.23 17.76
N VAL A 11 -27.59 -39.25 17.19
CA VAL A 11 -28.25 -38.03 16.68
C VAL A 11 -28.51 -37.04 17.82
N TRP A 12 -28.99 -37.53 18.97
CA TRP A 12 -29.22 -36.68 20.14
C TRP A 12 -27.92 -36.06 20.69
N PHE A 13 -26.82 -36.81 20.68
CA PHE A 13 -25.50 -36.31 21.05
C PHE A 13 -25.02 -35.19 20.11
N ILE A 14 -25.20 -35.34 18.79
CA ILE A 14 -24.84 -34.27 17.83
C ILE A 14 -25.65 -32.99 18.08
N TYR A 15 -26.96 -33.11 18.30
CA TYR A 15 -27.82 -31.95 18.54
C TYR A 15 -27.44 -31.19 19.81
N THR A 16 -27.12 -31.90 20.89
CA THR A 16 -26.68 -31.29 22.16
C THR A 16 -25.30 -30.63 22.03
N LEU A 17 -24.37 -31.27 21.31
CA LEU A 17 -23.06 -30.69 21.01
C LEU A 17 -23.19 -29.39 20.20
N PHE A 18 -24.06 -29.37 19.18
CA PHE A 18 -24.28 -28.18 18.36
C PHE A 18 -24.93 -27.03 19.16
N GLY A 19 -25.86 -27.35 20.05
CA GLY A 19 -26.46 -26.38 20.98
C GLY A 19 -25.42 -25.75 21.92
N LEU A 20 -24.52 -26.57 22.47
CA LEU A 20 -23.44 -26.11 23.35
C LEU A 20 -22.45 -25.20 22.60
N ILE A 21 -22.04 -25.57 21.39
CA ILE A 21 -21.16 -24.75 20.54
C ILE A 21 -21.84 -23.42 20.19
N SER A 22 -23.13 -23.43 19.84
CA SER A 22 -23.89 -22.20 19.57
C SER A 22 -23.97 -21.29 20.79
N HIS A 23 -24.12 -21.85 21.99
CA HIS A 23 -24.14 -21.09 23.24
C HIS A 23 -22.76 -20.52 23.59
N LEU A 24 -21.67 -21.27 23.36
CA LEU A 24 -20.31 -20.78 23.55
C LEU A 24 -19.94 -19.68 22.55
N MET A 25 -20.47 -19.73 21.33
CA MET A 25 -20.26 -18.68 20.32
C MET A 25 -21.12 -17.42 20.52
N LYS A 26 -22.11 -17.44 21.43
CA LYS A 26 -22.89 -16.25 21.82
C LYS A 26 -22.24 -15.41 22.92
N GLY A 27 -20.90 -15.48 23.03
CA GLY A 27 -20.10 -14.66 23.93
C GLY A 27 -20.34 -13.15 23.74
N ASP A 28 -20.96 -12.57 24.77
CA ASP A 28 -20.79 -11.22 25.30
C ASP A 28 -20.89 -10.04 24.29
N LYS A 29 -22.11 -9.75 23.83
CA LYS A 29 -22.43 -8.51 23.07
C LYS A 29 -22.75 -7.29 23.97
N ASN A 30 -22.53 -7.35 25.28
CA ASN A 30 -22.85 -6.25 26.19
C ASN A 30 -21.77 -6.03 27.25
N LYS A 31 -20.63 -5.49 26.80
CA LYS A 31 -19.82 -4.61 27.64
C LYS A 31 -19.57 -3.34 26.87
N GLY A 32 -20.18 -2.25 27.34
CA GLY A 32 -19.76 -0.90 26.97
C GLY A 32 -18.32 -0.74 27.44
N VAL A 33 -17.38 -1.03 26.55
CA VAL A 33 -15.98 -0.75 26.78
C VAL A 33 -15.80 0.74 26.49
N SER A 34 -15.69 1.52 27.56
CA SER A 34 -15.01 2.81 27.54
C SER A 34 -13.55 2.53 27.18
N ASP A 35 -13.29 2.41 25.88
CA ASP A 35 -11.94 2.30 25.38
C ASP A 35 -11.26 3.67 25.50
N THR A 36 -10.67 3.95 26.66
CA THR A 36 -9.51 4.83 26.75
C THR A 36 -8.38 4.12 26.02
N TYR A 37 -8.30 4.34 24.71
CA TYR A 37 -7.21 3.88 23.88
C TYR A 37 -5.92 4.62 24.26
N PRO A 38 -4.76 3.96 24.18
CA PRO A 38 -3.48 4.66 24.31
C PRO A 38 -3.45 5.79 23.28
N GLU A 39 -3.12 7.00 23.73
CA GLU A 39 -2.88 8.15 22.86
C GLU A 39 -1.77 7.80 21.87
N PHE A 40 -2.16 7.38 20.67
CA PHE A 40 -1.25 7.36 19.53
C PHE A 40 -0.97 8.81 19.18
N LYS A 41 0.19 9.29 19.60
CA LYS A 41 0.72 10.58 19.19
C LYS A 41 1.12 10.47 17.73
N PHE A 42 0.22 10.86 16.84
CA PHE A 42 0.56 11.13 15.45
C PHE A 42 1.42 12.40 15.42
N GLU A 43 2.57 12.36 14.75
CA GLU A 43 3.31 13.57 14.45
C GLU A 43 2.47 14.39 13.45
N VAL A 44 1.81 15.43 13.97
CA VAL A 44 1.07 16.38 13.15
C VAL A 44 2.10 17.18 12.34
N VAL A 45 2.11 17.01 11.03
CA VAL A 45 2.99 17.78 10.13
C VAL A 45 2.46 19.21 10.01
N THR A 46 2.88 20.09 10.92
CA THR A 46 2.41 21.48 11.02
C THR A 46 3.05 22.45 10.03
N LYS A 47 3.90 21.99 9.11
CA LYS A 47 4.62 22.87 8.19
C LYS A 47 4.50 22.41 6.74
N VAL A 48 3.45 22.86 6.07
CA VAL A 48 3.43 22.91 4.62
C VAL A 48 4.22 24.15 4.21
N SER A 49 5.44 23.97 3.71
CA SER A 49 6.26 25.10 3.24
C SER A 49 5.72 25.66 1.91
N ASP A 50 5.68 26.99 1.77
CA ASP A 50 5.11 27.71 0.62
C ASP A 50 5.92 27.63 -0.70
N LYS A 51 7.05 26.89 -0.73
CA LYS A 51 7.75 26.61 -1.99
C LYS A 51 7.05 25.45 -2.69
N VAL A 52 6.21 25.76 -3.68
CA VAL A 52 5.61 24.77 -4.58
C VAL A 52 6.70 24.25 -5.51
N GLU A 53 7.45 23.25 -5.04
CA GLU A 53 8.24 22.43 -5.94
C GLU A 53 7.31 21.74 -6.95
N THR A 54 7.77 21.55 -8.18
CA THR A 54 6.95 20.87 -9.18
C THR A 54 6.62 19.46 -8.67
N PRO A 55 5.37 18.98 -8.80
CA PRO A 55 4.98 17.66 -8.29
C PRO A 55 5.94 16.55 -8.74
N THR A 56 6.45 16.65 -9.96
CA THR A 56 7.45 15.73 -10.51
C THR A 56 8.75 15.70 -9.69
N LYS A 57 9.26 16.84 -9.23
CA LYS A 57 10.48 16.89 -8.42
C LYS A 57 10.28 16.16 -7.09
N GLU A 58 9.20 16.48 -6.38
CA GLU A 58 8.88 15.85 -5.09
C GLU A 58 8.66 14.33 -5.25
N ILE A 59 7.99 13.91 -6.33
CA ILE A 59 7.82 12.48 -6.65
C ILE A 59 9.18 11.80 -6.85
N MET A 60 10.10 12.41 -7.59
CA MET A 60 11.42 11.82 -7.85
C MET A 60 12.28 11.73 -6.58
N GLU A 61 12.20 12.72 -5.68
CA GLU A 61 12.92 12.68 -4.40
C GLU A 61 12.37 11.56 -3.49
N LEU A 62 11.05 11.41 -3.41
CA LEU A 62 10.42 10.33 -2.64
C LEU A 62 10.71 8.96 -3.26
N LEU A 63 10.73 8.87 -4.59
CA LEU A 63 11.08 7.65 -5.30
C LEU A 63 12.53 7.25 -5.07
N GLU A 64 13.47 8.20 -5.17
CA GLU A 64 14.88 7.95 -4.87
C GLU A 64 15.07 7.46 -3.44
N LYS A 65 14.41 8.12 -2.47
CA LYS A 65 14.42 7.68 -1.08
C LYS A 65 13.90 6.24 -0.96
N GLY A 66 12.77 5.93 -1.59
CA GLY A 66 12.18 4.60 -1.61
C GLY A 66 13.12 3.53 -2.18
N ILE A 67 13.72 3.81 -3.35
CA ILE A 67 14.70 2.95 -4.02
C ILE A 67 15.88 2.64 -3.08
N ARG A 68 16.50 3.66 -2.49
CA ARG A 68 17.64 3.48 -1.56
C ARG A 68 17.25 2.69 -0.32
N THR A 69 16.12 3.03 0.30
CA THR A 69 15.67 2.34 1.53
C THR A 69 15.22 0.89 1.30
N SER A 70 14.85 0.53 0.07
CA SER A 70 14.35 -0.82 -0.23
C SER A 70 15.42 -1.92 -0.17
N GLY A 71 16.69 -1.58 -0.39
CA GLY A 71 17.79 -2.56 -0.51
C GLY A 71 17.74 -3.43 -1.78
N TYR A 72 16.80 -3.18 -2.70
CA TYR A 72 16.65 -4.01 -3.91
C TYR A 72 17.67 -3.71 -5.01
N PHE A 73 18.21 -2.49 -5.00
CA PHE A 73 18.99 -1.94 -6.10
C PHE A 73 20.47 -1.84 -5.76
N LYS A 74 21.31 -1.89 -6.79
CA LYS A 74 22.74 -1.59 -6.66
C LYS A 74 22.94 -0.09 -6.54
N GLU A 75 23.59 0.37 -5.48
CA GLU A 75 23.75 1.80 -5.18
C GLU A 75 24.38 2.59 -6.33
N GLU A 76 25.38 2.00 -7.00
CA GLU A 76 26.07 2.61 -8.13
C GLU A 76 25.21 2.77 -9.39
N LYS A 77 24.07 2.07 -9.46
CA LYS A 77 23.14 2.08 -10.60
C LYS A 77 21.90 2.94 -10.38
N ILE A 78 21.66 3.40 -9.14
CA ILE A 78 20.49 4.22 -8.80
C ILE A 78 20.41 5.50 -9.65
N PRO A 79 21.49 6.28 -9.87
CA PRO A 79 21.42 7.48 -10.69
C PRO A 79 20.95 7.21 -12.13
N ASP A 80 21.42 6.12 -12.74
CA ASP A 80 21.04 5.72 -14.10
C ASP A 80 19.56 5.33 -14.18
N LEU A 81 19.09 4.55 -13.21
CA LEU A 81 17.69 4.16 -13.10
C LEU A 81 16.78 5.39 -12.95
N LEU A 82 17.14 6.33 -12.08
CA LEU A 82 16.37 7.56 -11.86
C LEU A 82 16.34 8.44 -13.12
N ALA A 83 17.46 8.52 -13.86
CA ALA A 83 17.53 9.25 -15.12
C ALA A 83 16.64 8.63 -16.21
N ASP A 84 16.58 7.30 -16.28
CA ASP A 84 15.65 6.60 -17.16
C ASP A 84 14.20 6.88 -16.74
N LEU A 85 13.84 6.64 -15.48
CA LEU A 85 12.48 6.86 -14.98
C LEU A 85 12.00 8.30 -15.22
N LYS A 86 12.86 9.29 -14.94
CA LYS A 86 12.55 10.71 -15.13
C LYS A 86 12.15 11.05 -16.57
N ARG A 87 12.81 10.46 -17.57
CA ARG A 87 12.51 10.68 -19.01
C ARG A 87 11.10 10.23 -19.38
N TYR A 88 10.60 9.18 -18.74
CA TYR A 88 9.26 8.63 -19.03
C TYR A 88 8.16 9.23 -18.15
N ILE A 89 8.50 9.73 -16.96
CA ILE A 89 7.54 10.42 -16.10
C ILE A 89 7.20 11.81 -16.65
N SER A 90 8.14 12.49 -17.31
CA SER A 90 7.93 13.86 -17.81
C SER A 90 7.01 13.96 -19.04
N THR A 91 6.65 12.84 -19.69
CA THR A 91 5.99 12.83 -21.01
C THR A 91 4.53 12.41 -20.99
N SER A 92 3.96 12.00 -19.84
CA SER A 92 2.55 11.59 -19.78
C SER A 92 1.88 11.83 -18.43
N ASP A 93 0.61 12.25 -18.47
CA ASP A 93 -0.28 12.32 -17.29
C ASP A 93 -0.58 10.93 -16.69
N ARG A 94 -0.24 9.86 -17.42
CA ARG A 94 -0.35 8.47 -16.99
C ARG A 94 1.01 7.82 -17.02
N ILE A 95 1.47 7.34 -15.88
CA ILE A 95 2.82 6.80 -15.75
C ILE A 95 2.99 5.55 -16.59
N ASN A 96 3.84 5.65 -17.61
CA ASN A 96 4.25 4.50 -18.38
C ASN A 96 5.71 4.16 -18.04
N ILE A 97 5.93 3.58 -16.85
CA ILE A 97 7.25 3.05 -16.52
C ILE A 97 7.69 1.96 -17.50
N LYS A 98 6.78 1.35 -18.27
CA LYS A 98 7.14 0.29 -19.22
C LYS A 98 8.23 0.76 -20.18
N GLY A 99 8.13 2.00 -20.67
CA GLY A 99 9.17 2.57 -21.54
C GLY A 99 10.55 2.66 -20.87
N ALA A 100 10.60 2.97 -19.57
CA ALA A 100 11.84 3.05 -18.80
C ALA A 100 12.47 1.69 -18.51
N LEU A 101 11.65 0.63 -18.45
CA LEU A 101 12.08 -0.71 -18.06
C LEU A 101 12.29 -1.66 -19.26
N ASP A 102 11.72 -1.32 -20.41
CA ASP A 102 11.87 -2.08 -21.63
C ASP A 102 13.23 -1.76 -22.30
N GLY A 103 13.84 -2.77 -22.93
CA GLY A 103 15.15 -2.65 -23.58
C GLY A 103 15.24 -3.58 -24.79
N SER A 104 16.19 -3.30 -25.69
CA SER A 104 16.32 -4.03 -26.97
C SER A 104 16.75 -5.48 -26.79
N VAL A 105 17.52 -5.79 -25.74
CA VAL A 105 18.02 -7.14 -25.45
C VAL A 105 17.25 -7.72 -24.27
N LEU A 106 16.47 -8.76 -24.53
CA LEU A 106 15.70 -9.49 -23.52
C LEU A 106 16.50 -10.67 -22.96
N LEU A 107 16.22 -11.03 -21.71
CA LEU A 107 16.70 -12.29 -21.12
C LEU A 107 16.02 -13.50 -21.77
N SER A 108 16.79 -14.57 -21.99
CA SER A 108 16.27 -15.88 -22.38
C SER A 108 15.48 -16.53 -21.24
N VAL A 109 14.77 -17.63 -21.52
CA VAL A 109 14.03 -18.36 -20.47
C VAL A 109 14.99 -18.99 -19.47
N GLU A 110 16.14 -19.48 -19.93
CA GLU A 110 17.20 -20.10 -19.13
C GLU A 110 17.85 -19.06 -18.22
N GLU A 111 18.18 -17.88 -18.74
CA GLU A 111 18.74 -16.77 -17.95
C GLU A 111 17.76 -16.30 -16.87
N LYS A 112 16.45 -16.25 -17.15
CA LYS A 112 15.45 -15.91 -16.14
C LYS A 112 15.39 -16.96 -15.04
N LYS A 113 15.39 -18.25 -15.43
CA LYS A 113 15.34 -19.36 -14.48
C LYS A 113 16.57 -19.38 -13.57
N SER A 114 17.77 -19.13 -14.11
CA SER A 114 19.00 -19.10 -13.30
C SER A 114 19.04 -17.92 -12.32
N LEU A 115 18.31 -16.83 -12.61
CA LEU A 115 18.18 -15.66 -11.74
C LEU A 115 16.97 -15.73 -10.79
N GLY A 116 16.18 -16.80 -10.80
CA GLY A 116 14.96 -16.90 -9.99
C GLY A 116 13.82 -15.99 -10.47
N LEU A 117 13.89 -15.46 -11.69
CA LEU A 117 12.88 -14.56 -12.25
C LEU A 117 11.70 -15.32 -12.86
N ASN A 118 10.54 -14.67 -12.92
CA ASN A 118 9.36 -15.22 -13.58
C ASN A 118 9.59 -15.38 -15.10
N ALA A 119 9.66 -16.62 -15.57
CA ALA A 119 9.93 -16.93 -16.97
C ALA A 119 8.91 -16.35 -17.97
N LYS A 120 7.67 -16.11 -17.53
CA LYS A 120 6.58 -15.55 -18.37
C LYS A 120 6.73 -14.05 -18.59
N MET A 121 7.45 -13.35 -17.70
CA MET A 121 7.63 -11.91 -17.77
C MET A 121 8.75 -11.54 -18.75
N LYS A 122 8.62 -10.37 -19.38
CA LYS A 122 9.66 -9.80 -20.24
C LYS A 122 10.56 -8.91 -19.41
N TYR A 123 11.85 -9.23 -19.42
CA TYR A 123 12.89 -8.49 -18.73
C TYR A 123 14.00 -8.16 -19.72
N SER A 124 14.39 -6.89 -19.80
CA SER A 124 15.60 -6.51 -20.52
C SER A 124 16.82 -6.77 -19.65
N LYS A 125 17.96 -7.12 -20.27
CA LYS A 125 19.22 -7.34 -19.54
C LYS A 125 19.61 -6.11 -18.72
N ARG A 126 19.56 -4.94 -19.37
CA ARG A 126 19.83 -3.63 -18.76
C ARG A 126 18.96 -3.35 -17.53
N PHE A 127 17.67 -3.65 -17.58
CA PHE A 127 16.77 -3.41 -16.44
C PHE A 127 17.14 -4.27 -15.23
N ILE A 128 17.47 -5.54 -15.46
CA ILE A 128 17.83 -6.48 -14.40
C ILE A 128 19.19 -6.13 -13.76
N GLU A 129 20.09 -5.50 -14.51
CA GLU A 129 21.39 -5.06 -13.97
C GLU A 129 21.29 -4.04 -12.83
N TYR A 130 20.18 -3.29 -12.74
CA TYR A 130 19.93 -2.33 -11.67
C TYR A 130 19.70 -2.97 -10.30
N PHE A 131 19.35 -4.26 -10.25
CA PHE A 131 18.99 -4.96 -9.03
C PHE A 131 20.13 -5.81 -8.47
N ASN A 132 20.08 -6.04 -7.16
CA ASN A 132 20.86 -7.07 -6.49
C ASN A 132 20.29 -8.45 -6.85
N PRO A 133 21.08 -9.38 -7.45
CA PRO A 133 20.52 -10.67 -7.88
C PRO A 133 19.88 -11.50 -6.76
N SER A 134 20.35 -11.32 -5.52
CA SER A 134 19.82 -12.01 -4.34
C SER A 134 18.38 -11.65 -3.99
N VAL A 135 17.83 -10.54 -4.50
CA VAL A 135 16.45 -10.13 -4.14
C VAL A 135 15.39 -10.75 -5.04
N PHE A 136 15.77 -11.33 -6.19
CA PHE A 136 14.82 -11.84 -7.19
C PHE A 136 13.94 -13.00 -6.72
N GLU A 137 14.36 -13.72 -5.69
CA GLU A 137 13.53 -14.77 -5.07
C GLU A 137 12.37 -14.19 -4.25
N THR A 138 12.52 -12.94 -3.79
CA THR A 138 11.57 -12.30 -2.86
C THR A 138 10.70 -11.24 -3.50
N ILE A 139 11.17 -10.64 -4.60
CA ILE A 139 10.47 -9.56 -5.30
C ILE A 139 10.33 -9.85 -6.78
N GLU A 140 9.25 -9.35 -7.37
CA GLU A 140 9.14 -9.21 -8.82
C GLU A 140 9.70 -7.83 -9.23
N PRO A 141 10.80 -7.75 -10.00
CA PRO A 141 11.51 -6.49 -10.24
C PRO A 141 10.65 -5.37 -10.81
N ARG A 142 9.75 -5.68 -11.76
CA ARG A 142 8.91 -4.66 -12.41
C ARG A 142 7.91 -4.07 -11.42
N SER A 143 7.21 -4.94 -10.71
CA SER A 143 6.25 -4.58 -9.67
C SER A 143 6.93 -3.82 -8.53
N ALA A 144 8.16 -4.17 -8.17
CA ALA A 144 8.91 -3.48 -7.12
C ALA A 144 9.11 -1.99 -7.44
N VAL A 145 9.61 -1.63 -8.65
CA VAL A 145 9.75 -0.20 -8.99
C VAL A 145 8.40 0.46 -9.26
N GLU A 146 7.42 -0.26 -9.81
CA GLU A 146 6.06 0.26 -9.97
C GLU A 146 5.44 0.65 -8.62
N ASN A 147 5.53 -0.22 -7.62
CA ASN A 147 5.00 0.02 -6.28
C ASN A 147 5.72 1.19 -5.59
N LEU A 148 7.06 1.26 -5.70
CA LEU A 148 7.83 2.40 -5.18
C LEU A 148 7.42 3.72 -5.83
N TYR A 149 7.26 3.71 -7.14
CA TYR A 149 6.76 4.86 -7.90
C TYR A 149 5.36 5.27 -7.46
N LEU A 150 4.41 4.32 -7.42
CA LEU A 150 3.02 4.58 -7.05
C LEU A 150 2.92 5.12 -5.62
N ASN A 151 3.76 4.63 -4.71
CA ASN A 151 3.85 5.17 -3.36
C ASN A 151 4.26 6.65 -3.34
N ALA A 152 5.32 7.01 -4.07
CA ALA A 152 5.75 8.40 -4.18
C ALA A 152 4.65 9.26 -4.83
N PHE A 153 4.08 8.79 -5.94
CA PHE A 153 3.03 9.49 -6.68
C PHE A 153 1.78 9.75 -5.82
N HIS A 154 1.20 8.72 -5.21
CA HIS A 154 -0.02 8.86 -4.41
C HIS A 154 0.21 9.72 -3.17
N LYS A 155 1.40 9.68 -2.58
CA LYS A 155 1.77 10.55 -1.46
C LYS A 155 1.74 12.02 -1.85
N VAL A 156 2.40 12.39 -2.96
CA VAL A 156 2.40 13.77 -3.48
C VAL A 156 1.01 14.19 -3.95
N SER A 157 0.28 13.30 -4.62
CA SER A 157 -1.07 13.56 -5.10
C SER A 157 -2.03 13.89 -3.94
N ARG A 158 -2.04 13.07 -2.88
CA ARG A 158 -2.84 13.32 -1.67
C ARG A 158 -2.50 14.64 -0.99
N LYS A 159 -1.20 14.95 -0.87
CA LYS A 159 -0.73 16.22 -0.30
C LYS A 159 -1.28 17.40 -1.12
N ASN A 160 -1.15 17.35 -2.44
CA ASN A 160 -1.66 18.40 -3.32
C ASN A 160 -3.19 18.51 -3.29
N GLU A 161 -3.89 17.39 -3.21
CA GLU A 161 -5.34 17.33 -3.08
C GLU A 161 -5.80 18.00 -1.77
N LEU A 162 -5.18 17.68 -0.63
CA LEU A 162 -5.45 18.35 0.64
C LEU A 162 -5.23 19.86 0.57
N LEU A 163 -4.11 20.29 -0.02
CA LEU A 163 -3.81 21.71 -0.19
C LEU A 163 -4.82 22.41 -1.09
N LYS A 164 -5.31 21.73 -2.12
CA LYS A 164 -6.34 22.24 -3.01
C LYS A 164 -7.68 22.35 -2.28
N MET A 165 -8.09 21.31 -1.54
CA MET A 165 -9.31 21.32 -0.73
C MET A 165 -9.30 22.44 0.31
N LYS A 166 -8.16 22.66 0.95
CA LYS A 166 -7.97 23.72 1.95
C LYS A 166 -8.04 25.12 1.33
N ARG A 167 -7.26 25.36 0.27
CA ARG A 167 -7.09 26.71 -0.31
C ARG A 167 -8.23 27.12 -1.22
N ASP A 168 -8.68 26.22 -2.10
CA ASP A 168 -9.60 26.58 -3.19
C ASP A 168 -11.06 26.39 -2.78
N ALA A 169 -11.34 25.34 -1.99
CA ALA A 169 -12.70 24.96 -1.59
C ALA A 169 -13.04 25.32 -0.13
N GLY A 170 -12.08 25.82 0.65
CA GLY A 170 -12.30 26.20 2.05
C GLY A 170 -12.72 25.05 2.95
N ILE A 171 -12.40 23.80 2.57
CA ILE A 171 -12.76 22.61 3.32
C ILE A 171 -12.04 22.59 4.65
N LYS A 172 -12.79 22.42 5.74
CA LYS A 172 -12.25 22.37 7.12
C LYS A 172 -12.16 20.95 7.68
N GLN A 173 -12.99 20.04 7.17
CA GLN A 173 -13.13 18.69 7.68
C GLN A 173 -13.07 17.68 6.55
N ILE A 174 -12.40 16.57 6.83
CA ILE A 174 -12.22 15.48 5.89
C ILE A 174 -12.37 14.13 6.62
N ARG A 175 -12.64 13.08 5.87
CA ARG A 175 -12.54 11.69 6.34
C ARG A 175 -11.57 10.90 5.48
N VAL A 176 -10.94 9.89 6.09
CA VAL A 176 -10.06 8.97 5.36
C VAL A 176 -10.89 7.86 4.76
N VAL A 177 -10.83 7.72 3.44
CA VAL A 177 -11.45 6.61 2.72
C VAL A 177 -10.39 5.55 2.44
N ALA A 178 -10.63 4.34 2.93
CA ALA A 178 -9.70 3.24 2.65
C ALA A 178 -9.94 2.71 1.25
N GLY A 179 -8.86 2.58 0.49
CA GLY A 179 -8.79 1.69 -0.67
C GLY A 179 -8.73 0.23 -0.21
N GLU A 180 -7.70 -0.49 -0.66
CA GLU A 180 -7.54 -1.93 -0.37
C GLU A 180 -6.92 -2.24 1.01
N CYS A 181 -6.54 -1.22 1.79
CA CYS A 181 -5.88 -1.42 3.08
C CYS A 181 -6.87 -1.67 4.23
N SER A 182 -6.67 -2.77 4.95
CA SER A 182 -7.49 -3.18 6.11
C SER A 182 -7.25 -2.31 7.36
N ASN A 183 -6.03 -1.81 7.55
CA ASN A 183 -5.64 -1.04 8.75
C ASN A 183 -6.33 0.33 8.83
N ILE A 184 -6.76 0.88 7.69
CA ILE A 184 -7.48 2.17 7.63
C ILE A 184 -8.94 2.02 8.11
N LYS A 185 -9.48 0.80 8.28
CA LYS A 185 -10.85 0.58 8.78
C LYS A 185 -11.13 1.31 10.09
N LYS A 186 -10.12 1.43 10.97
CA LYS A 186 -10.21 2.16 12.24
C LYS A 186 -10.39 3.66 12.05
N LEU A 187 -9.89 4.24 10.96
CA LEU A 187 -9.95 5.66 10.66
C LEU A 187 -11.21 6.06 9.87
N ARG A 188 -11.89 5.11 9.19
CA ARG A 188 -13.03 5.37 8.30
C ARG A 188 -14.20 6.14 8.93
N LYS A 189 -14.38 6.01 10.25
CA LYS A 189 -15.48 6.68 10.99
C LYS A 189 -15.07 8.02 11.60
N LYS A 190 -13.77 8.34 11.61
CA LYS A 190 -13.26 9.55 12.23
C LYS A 190 -13.25 10.69 11.21
N ILE A 191 -13.78 11.82 11.63
CA ILE A 191 -13.66 13.09 10.92
C ILE A 191 -12.45 13.81 11.51
N TYR A 192 -11.59 14.32 10.64
CA TYR A 192 -10.40 15.06 11.01
C TYR A 192 -10.58 16.52 10.59
N GLY A 193 -10.02 17.44 11.38
CA GLY A 193 -9.67 18.75 10.83
C GLY A 193 -8.69 18.55 9.68
N ILE A 194 -8.80 19.36 8.62
CA ILE A 194 -7.93 19.25 7.44
C ILE A 194 -6.43 19.37 7.78
N ASP A 195 -6.12 20.03 8.89
CA ASP A 195 -4.76 20.25 9.41
C ASP A 195 -4.28 19.17 10.41
N GLU A 196 -5.16 18.25 10.80
CA GLU A 196 -4.91 17.21 11.82
C GLU A 196 -4.97 15.79 11.23
N VAL A 197 -5.02 15.69 9.90
CA VAL A 197 -5.15 14.43 9.20
C VAL A 197 -3.84 13.62 9.27
N PRO A 198 -3.91 12.30 9.52
CA PRO A 198 -2.73 11.46 9.52
C PRO A 198 -2.09 11.39 8.12
N GLU A 199 -0.77 11.29 8.10
CA GLU A 199 -0.03 11.02 6.87
C GLU A 199 -0.33 9.60 6.37
N LEU A 200 -0.49 9.44 5.05
CA LEU A 200 -0.75 8.17 4.39
C LEU A 200 0.40 7.78 3.44
N PRO A 201 0.89 6.53 3.45
CA PRO A 201 0.43 5.39 4.26
C PRO A 201 0.68 5.53 5.77
N LEU A 202 -0.10 4.82 6.57
CA LEU A 202 0.17 4.65 8.00
C LEU A 202 1.41 3.77 8.19
N SER A 203 2.09 3.92 9.32
CA SER A 203 3.31 3.15 9.65
C SER A 203 3.08 1.63 9.71
N ASP A 204 1.85 1.20 9.96
CA ASP A 204 1.45 -0.21 10.04
C ASP A 204 0.78 -0.72 8.76
N CYS A 205 0.74 0.06 7.68
CA CYS A 205 0.21 -0.42 6.40
C CYS A 205 1.13 -1.49 5.78
N ASP A 206 0.54 -2.62 5.41
CA ASP A 206 1.19 -3.76 4.75
C ASP A 206 0.99 -3.77 3.21
N CYS A 207 0.24 -2.80 2.69
CA CYS A 207 -0.04 -2.71 1.26
C CYS A 207 1.22 -2.32 0.47
N ASN A 208 1.43 -2.99 -0.67
CA ASN A 208 2.50 -2.68 -1.63
C ASN A 208 2.54 -1.19 -2.02
N TYR A 209 1.36 -0.60 -2.18
CA TYR A 209 1.20 0.85 -2.26
C TYR A 209 -0.15 1.32 -1.72
N CYS A 210 -0.20 2.56 -1.24
CA CYS A 210 -1.37 3.09 -0.56
C CYS A 210 -2.34 3.80 -1.53
N LEU A 211 -3.52 3.21 -1.73
CA LEU A 211 -4.63 3.77 -2.50
C LEU A 211 -5.66 4.54 -1.66
N CYS A 212 -5.43 4.69 -0.36
CA CYS A 212 -6.34 5.45 0.50
C CYS A 212 -6.30 6.94 0.11
N TYR A 213 -7.41 7.64 0.30
CA TYR A 213 -7.55 9.04 -0.09
C TYR A 213 -8.40 9.81 0.92
N PHE A 214 -8.45 11.13 0.77
CA PHE A 214 -9.20 12.02 1.65
C PHE A 214 -10.48 12.47 0.95
N GLU A 215 -11.59 12.39 1.67
CA GLU A 215 -12.88 12.85 1.17
C GLU A 215 -13.34 14.07 1.97
N PRO A 216 -13.70 15.18 1.30
CA PRO A 216 -14.17 16.37 1.98
C PRO A 216 -15.53 16.13 2.63
N ILE A 217 -15.69 16.65 3.84
CA ILE A 217 -17.00 16.77 4.48
C ILE A 217 -17.53 18.16 4.17
N ILE A 218 -18.53 18.22 3.29
CA ILE A 218 -19.25 19.44 2.97
C ILE A 218 -20.39 19.58 3.98
N PRO A 219 -20.51 20.71 4.69
CA PRO A 219 -21.61 20.96 5.62
C PRO A 219 -22.98 21.01 4.91
#